data_AF-A0A3N1P0R6-F1
#
_entry.id   AF-A0A3N1P0R6-F1
#
_cell.length_a   1.000
_cell.length_b   1.000
_cell.length_c   1.000
_cell.angle_alpha   90.00
_cell.angle_beta   90.00
_cell.angle_gamma   90.00
#
_symmetry.space_group_name_H-M   'P 1'
#
loop_
_entity.id
_entity.type
_entity.pdbx_description
1 polymer ?
#
loop_
_entity_poly.entity_id
_entity_poly.type
_entity_poly.pdbx_seq_one_letter_code
_entity_poly.pdbx_strand_id
1 'polypeptide(L)'
;MASKNKGLERLDPIAAELLAALDGGSVHQCRKVAKKADAWAKACRCKPLAKAAKGLKKQLGAARNRQVLHYWHQQLALAPLAEPKMPVPDPSALAAAIKKAPPLEADALLSAYSRAFCKGRAQYRACRGKHPKSEPLHRLRSTIKQLEAYSEWLGAAQTAKVLNGLGQQLGDDHDLSLIDHKIARQRRRAAHPALLAALGAFFTAYGENRGGR
;
A
#
# COMPACT_ATOMS: atom_id res chain seq x y z
N MET A 1 35.68 32.86 -3.46
CA MET A 1 34.83 32.03 -4.34
C MET A 1 34.01 31.11 -3.47
N ALA A 2 32.68 31.32 -3.42
CA ALA A 2 31.79 30.55 -2.55
C ALA A 2 31.64 29.12 -3.07
N SER A 3 31.95 28.14 -2.21
CA SER A 3 31.73 26.72 -2.45
C SER A 3 30.21 26.44 -2.53
N LYS A 4 29.68 26.46 -3.76
CA LYS A 4 28.35 25.97 -4.09
C LYS A 4 28.39 24.45 -4.13
N ASN A 5 28.35 23.79 -2.98
CA ASN A 5 28.00 22.36 -2.86
C ASN A 5 27.70 21.94 -1.41
N LYS A 6 26.86 22.71 -0.70
CA LYS A 6 26.30 22.34 0.62
C LYS A 6 24.79 22.07 0.55
N GLY A 7 24.35 21.18 -0.34
CA GLY A 7 22.91 20.95 -0.56
C GLY A 7 22.50 19.49 -0.73
N LEU A 8 23.38 18.51 -0.48
CA LEU A 8 23.12 17.10 -0.79
C LEU A 8 23.56 16.11 0.30
N GLU A 9 23.85 16.58 1.51
CA GLU A 9 24.21 15.67 2.60
C GLU A 9 23.01 15.36 3.48
N ARG A 10 22.61 14.08 3.39
CA ARG A 10 21.51 13.39 4.06
C ARG A 10 20.12 13.66 3.46
N LEU A 11 19.93 13.14 2.25
CA LEU A 11 18.63 12.55 1.93
C LEU A 11 18.27 11.61 3.09
N ASP A 12 17.10 11.82 3.69
CA ASP A 12 16.48 10.89 4.65
C ASP A 12 16.66 9.46 4.10
N PRO A 13 17.15 8.48 4.90
CA PRO A 13 17.35 7.10 4.44
C PRO A 13 16.14 6.54 3.65
N ILE A 14 14.93 6.99 4.00
CA ILE A 14 13.69 6.66 3.30
C ILE A 14 13.64 7.31 1.91
N ALA A 15 14.05 8.57 1.78
CA ALA A 15 14.16 9.24 0.49
C ALA A 15 15.12 8.50 -0.45
N ALA A 16 16.29 8.11 0.06
CA ALA A 16 17.29 7.36 -0.71
C ALA A 16 16.74 5.99 -1.15
N GLU A 17 16.11 5.24 -0.24
CA GLU A 17 15.46 3.95 -0.55
C GLU A 17 14.42 4.10 -1.67
N LEU A 18 13.52 5.08 -1.55
CA LEU A 18 12.45 5.28 -2.52
C LEU A 18 12.99 5.74 -3.89
N LEU A 19 14.03 6.58 -3.91
CA LEU A 19 14.67 7.01 -5.16
C LEU A 19 15.37 5.85 -5.86
N ALA A 20 16.13 5.04 -5.13
CA ALA A 20 16.76 3.84 -5.67
C ALA A 20 15.72 2.86 -6.24
N ALA A 21 14.58 2.71 -5.58
CA ALA A 21 13.48 1.87 -6.03
C ALA A 21 12.73 2.41 -7.29
N LEU A 22 12.87 3.69 -7.63
CA LEU A 22 12.30 4.27 -8.85
C LEU A 22 13.22 4.10 -10.06
N ASP A 23 14.52 4.04 -9.83
CA ASP A 23 15.51 3.92 -10.89
C ASP A 23 15.41 2.55 -11.59
N GLY A 24 15.19 2.56 -12.91
CA GLY A 24 14.93 1.35 -13.70
C GLY A 24 13.70 0.53 -13.26
N GLY A 25 12.81 1.10 -12.44
CA GLY A 25 11.71 0.35 -11.81
C GLY A 25 10.64 -0.12 -12.80
N SER A 26 10.15 -1.36 -12.61
CA SER A 26 8.96 -1.84 -13.32
C SER A 26 7.70 -1.04 -12.93
N VAL A 27 6.63 -1.12 -13.74
CA VAL A 27 5.33 -0.51 -13.41
C VAL A 27 4.83 -0.91 -12.01
N HIS A 28 5.06 -2.17 -11.61
CA HIS A 28 4.70 -2.63 -10.27
C HIS A 28 5.51 -1.90 -9.19
N GLN A 29 6.83 -1.83 -9.37
CA GLN A 29 7.73 -1.19 -8.42
C GLN A 29 7.45 0.33 -8.31
N CYS A 30 7.32 1.03 -9.43
CA CYS A 30 6.98 2.46 -9.43
C CYS A 30 5.65 2.73 -8.72
N ARG A 31 4.63 1.87 -8.92
CA ARG A 31 3.35 1.99 -8.21
C ARG A 31 3.50 1.69 -6.71
N LYS A 32 4.38 0.76 -6.31
CA LYS A 32 4.70 0.48 -4.90
C LYS A 32 5.38 1.69 -4.25
N VAL A 33 6.37 2.30 -4.90
CA VAL A 33 6.99 3.55 -4.42
C VAL A 33 5.97 4.67 -4.31
N ALA A 34 5.10 4.86 -5.31
CA ALA A 34 4.06 5.87 -5.25
C ALA A 34 3.07 5.66 -4.08
N LYS A 35 2.84 4.41 -3.64
CA LYS A 35 2.05 4.13 -2.42
C LYS A 35 2.83 4.48 -1.15
N LYS A 36 4.12 4.15 -1.06
CA LYS A 36 4.98 4.55 0.06
C LYS A 36 5.07 6.09 0.14
N ALA A 37 5.33 6.78 -0.96
CA ALA A 37 5.37 8.24 -1.02
C ALA A 37 4.04 8.92 -0.61
N ASP A 38 2.89 8.31 -0.94
CA ASP A 38 1.58 8.78 -0.46
C ASP A 38 1.42 8.63 1.07
N ALA A 39 1.96 7.55 1.65
CA ALA A 39 1.98 7.35 3.09
C ALA A 39 2.88 8.37 3.80
N TRP A 40 4.08 8.63 3.26
CA TRP A 40 4.97 9.70 3.71
C TRP A 40 4.27 11.06 3.64
N ALA A 41 3.67 11.39 2.49
CA ALA A 41 2.96 12.64 2.31
C ALA A 41 1.83 12.85 3.34
N LYS A 42 1.14 11.78 3.75
CA LYS A 42 0.13 11.83 4.82
C LYS A 42 0.73 12.03 6.20
N ALA A 43 1.87 11.42 6.49
CA ALA A 43 2.56 11.58 7.76
C ALA A 43 3.02 13.04 7.97
N CYS A 44 3.66 13.62 6.96
CA CYS A 44 4.19 15.00 7.04
C CYS A 44 3.25 16.07 6.46
N ARG A 45 2.02 15.72 6.08
CA ARG A 45 1.04 16.61 5.42
C ARG A 45 1.61 17.34 4.17
N CYS A 46 2.49 16.67 3.42
CA CYS A 46 3.17 17.24 2.25
C CYS A 46 2.31 17.14 0.98
N LYS A 47 1.59 18.23 0.64
CA LYS A 47 0.71 18.29 -0.54
C LYS A 47 1.44 18.01 -1.87
N PRO A 48 2.64 18.57 -2.14
CA PRO A 48 3.35 18.30 -3.40
C PRO A 48 3.67 16.82 -3.60
N LEU A 49 4.17 16.15 -2.56
CA LEU A 49 4.45 14.71 -2.60
C LEU A 49 3.18 13.89 -2.83
N ALA A 50 2.09 14.22 -2.15
CA ALA A 50 0.80 13.56 -2.37
C ALA A 50 0.30 13.71 -3.82
N LYS A 51 0.44 14.91 -4.41
CA LYS A 51 0.04 15.18 -5.79
C LYS A 51 0.86 14.35 -6.78
N ALA A 52 2.18 14.33 -6.62
CA ALA A 52 3.07 13.55 -7.50
C ALA A 52 2.80 12.04 -7.38
N ALA A 53 2.65 11.52 -6.16
CA ALA A 53 2.30 10.14 -5.91
C ALA A 53 0.94 9.76 -6.52
N LYS A 54 -0.07 10.62 -6.41
CA LYS A 54 -1.38 10.42 -7.06
C LYS A 54 -1.28 10.42 -8.58
N GLY A 55 -0.47 11.31 -9.16
CA GLY A 55 -0.21 11.38 -10.60
C GLY A 55 0.31 10.04 -11.14
N LEU A 56 1.40 9.54 -10.57
CA LEU A 56 2.00 8.26 -10.98
C LEU A 56 1.05 7.08 -10.76
N LYS A 57 0.32 7.03 -9.64
CA LYS A 57 -0.69 5.98 -9.39
C LYS A 57 -1.81 5.97 -10.44
N LYS A 58 -2.23 7.15 -10.94
CA LYS A 58 -3.28 7.28 -11.96
C LYS A 58 -2.75 6.81 -13.31
N GLN A 59 -1.57 7.27 -13.71
CA GLN A 59 -0.90 6.87 -14.96
C GLN A 59 -0.76 5.35 -15.07
N LEU A 60 -0.30 4.69 -13.99
CA LEU A 60 -0.01 3.25 -13.98
C LEU A 60 -1.22 2.37 -13.63
N GLY A 61 -2.33 2.97 -13.18
CA GLY A 61 -3.43 2.24 -12.54
C GLY A 61 -4.17 1.28 -13.46
N ALA A 62 -4.57 1.76 -14.63
CA ALA A 62 -5.32 0.95 -15.59
C ALA A 62 -4.49 -0.23 -16.11
N ALA A 63 -3.22 0.00 -16.46
CA ALA A 63 -2.31 -1.04 -16.92
C ALA A 63 -2.07 -2.10 -15.84
N ARG A 64 -1.83 -1.68 -14.58
CA ARG A 64 -1.66 -2.63 -13.48
C ARG A 64 -2.93 -3.44 -13.20
N ASN A 65 -4.11 -2.84 -13.29
CA ASN A 65 -5.38 -3.56 -13.11
C ASN A 65 -5.56 -4.64 -14.19
N ARG A 66 -5.26 -4.34 -15.46
CA ARG A 66 -5.28 -5.33 -16.55
C ARG A 66 -4.29 -6.47 -16.30
N GLN A 67 -3.08 -6.15 -15.83
CA GLN A 67 -2.08 -7.16 -15.49
C GLN A 67 -2.51 -8.09 -14.35
N VAL A 68 -3.19 -7.55 -13.33
CA VAL A 68 -3.75 -8.35 -12.24
C VAL A 68 -4.88 -9.25 -12.72
N LEU A 69 -5.78 -8.74 -13.57
CA LEU A 69 -6.85 -9.56 -14.15
C LEU A 69 -6.32 -10.69 -15.03
N HIS A 70 -5.35 -10.38 -15.90
CA HIS A 70 -4.69 -11.39 -16.73
C HIS A 70 -4.05 -12.51 -15.89
N TYR A 71 -3.30 -12.14 -14.82
CA TYR A 71 -2.74 -13.10 -13.87
C TYR A 71 -3.81 -14.01 -13.25
N TRP A 72 -4.90 -13.44 -12.74
CA TRP A 72 -5.94 -14.24 -12.10
C TRP A 72 -6.71 -15.13 -13.07
N HIS A 73 -6.93 -14.70 -14.32
CA HIS A 73 -7.51 -15.55 -15.34
C HIS A 73 -6.65 -16.80 -15.60
N GLN A 74 -5.33 -16.64 -15.67
CA GLN A 74 -4.39 -17.78 -15.77
C GLN A 74 -4.47 -18.68 -14.52
N GLN A 75 -4.41 -18.10 -13.32
CA GLN A 75 -4.44 -18.85 -12.05
C GLN A 75 -5.74 -19.60 -11.79
N LEU A 76 -6.84 -19.15 -12.41
CA LEU A 76 -8.17 -19.74 -12.28
C LEU A 76 -8.54 -20.63 -13.48
N ALA A 77 -7.63 -20.81 -14.45
CA ALA A 77 -7.87 -21.53 -15.71
C ALA A 77 -9.13 -21.03 -16.45
N LEU A 78 -9.33 -19.71 -16.46
CA LEU A 78 -10.42 -19.06 -17.20
C LEU A 78 -10.01 -18.75 -18.63
N ALA A 79 -10.98 -18.34 -19.44
CA ALA A 79 -10.71 -17.84 -20.79
C ALA A 79 -9.59 -16.78 -20.77
N PRO A 80 -8.55 -16.92 -21.61
CA PRO A 80 -7.39 -16.07 -21.57
C PRO A 80 -7.76 -14.62 -21.96
N LEU A 81 -7.22 -13.67 -21.21
CA LEU A 81 -7.29 -12.25 -21.57
C LEU A 81 -6.06 -11.87 -22.37
N ALA A 82 -6.21 -10.89 -23.28
CA ALA A 82 -5.09 -10.32 -24.01
C ALA A 82 -3.99 -9.85 -23.04
N GLU A 83 -2.73 -10.02 -23.46
CA GLU A 83 -1.60 -9.58 -22.65
C GLU A 83 -1.64 -8.05 -22.45
N PRO A 84 -1.44 -7.58 -21.21
CA PRO A 84 -1.49 -6.17 -20.90
C PRO A 84 -0.27 -5.45 -21.51
N LYS A 85 -0.52 -4.50 -22.41
CA LYS A 85 0.52 -3.54 -22.83
C LYS A 85 0.85 -2.61 -21.66
N MET A 86 2.07 -2.70 -21.16
CA MET A 86 2.55 -1.91 -20.03
C MET A 86 3.12 -0.57 -20.53
N PRO A 87 2.67 0.58 -20.00
CA PRO A 87 3.26 1.85 -20.34
C PRO A 87 4.66 1.96 -19.73
N VAL A 88 5.53 2.73 -20.36
CA VAL A 88 6.79 3.15 -19.75
C VAL A 88 6.45 4.06 -18.55
N PRO A 89 6.87 3.74 -17.32
CA PRO A 89 6.67 4.61 -16.18
C PRO A 89 7.43 5.93 -16.37
N ASP A 90 6.80 7.05 -15.98
CA ASP A 90 7.49 8.33 -15.84
C ASP A 90 7.52 8.73 -14.35
N PRO A 91 8.56 8.33 -13.60
CA PRO A 91 8.67 8.64 -12.18
C PRO A 91 9.24 10.04 -11.91
N SER A 92 9.57 10.84 -12.94
CA SER A 92 10.35 12.09 -12.80
C SER A 92 9.74 13.07 -11.79
N ALA A 93 8.44 13.34 -11.90
CA ALA A 93 7.72 14.23 -10.99
C ALA A 93 7.70 13.70 -9.54
N LEU A 94 7.59 12.37 -9.36
CA LEU A 94 7.63 11.75 -8.05
C LEU A 94 9.03 11.81 -7.44
N ALA A 95 10.07 11.50 -8.22
CA ALA A 95 11.46 11.60 -7.80
C ALA A 95 11.83 13.03 -7.37
N ALA A 96 11.41 14.04 -8.15
CA ALA A 96 11.61 15.44 -7.80
C ALA A 96 10.87 15.83 -6.52
N ALA A 97 9.66 15.31 -6.28
CA ALA A 97 8.91 15.56 -5.06
C ALA A 97 9.52 14.87 -3.84
N ILE A 98 10.07 13.66 -3.98
CA ILE A 98 10.78 12.94 -2.90
C ILE A 98 12.02 13.73 -2.45
N LYS A 99 12.81 14.25 -3.39
CA LYS A 99 14.01 15.08 -3.08
C LYS A 99 13.69 16.35 -2.29
N LYS A 100 12.45 16.84 -2.36
CA LYS A 100 11.99 18.06 -1.68
C LYS A 100 11.06 17.76 -0.49
N ALA A 101 10.83 16.48 -0.19
CA ALA A 101 9.95 16.10 0.90
C ALA A 101 10.60 16.41 2.25
N PRO A 102 9.83 16.87 3.25
CA PRO A 102 10.36 17.04 4.59
C PRO A 102 10.75 15.68 5.18
N PRO A 103 11.78 15.63 6.04
CA PRO A 103 12.18 14.39 6.70
C PRO A 103 11.03 13.79 7.52
N LEU A 104 11.06 12.48 7.70
CA LEU A 104 10.09 11.76 8.53
C LEU A 104 10.53 11.73 9.98
N GLU A 105 9.97 12.64 10.77
CA GLU A 105 10.15 12.63 12.22
C GLU A 105 9.39 11.47 12.88
N ALA A 106 9.98 10.86 13.92
CA ALA A 106 9.40 9.73 14.63
C ALA A 106 8.00 10.05 15.19
N ASP A 107 7.78 11.25 15.74
CA ASP A 107 6.48 11.68 16.26
C ASP A 107 5.41 11.78 15.17
N ALA A 108 5.80 12.29 13.99
CA ALA A 108 4.90 12.37 12.84
C ALA A 108 4.50 10.97 12.35
N LEU A 109 5.46 10.04 12.32
CA LEU A 109 5.22 8.63 12.00
C LEU A 109 4.31 7.94 13.02
N LEU A 110 4.56 8.08 14.32
CA LEU A 110 3.76 7.49 15.39
C LEU A 110 2.32 8.05 15.39
N SER A 111 2.17 9.35 15.19
CA SER A 111 0.86 10.00 15.04
C SER A 111 0.11 9.47 13.80
N ALA A 112 0.79 9.36 12.67
CA ALA A 112 0.22 8.83 11.43
C ALA A 112 -0.17 7.35 11.56
N TYR A 113 0.69 6.52 12.18
CA TYR A 113 0.42 5.12 12.48
C TYR A 113 -0.82 4.98 13.35
N SER A 114 -0.91 5.73 14.46
CA SER A 114 -2.06 5.68 15.38
C SER A 114 -3.38 6.05 14.67
N ARG A 115 -3.38 7.11 13.86
CA ARG A 115 -4.55 7.49 13.05
C ARG A 115 -4.93 6.42 12.03
N ALA A 116 -3.94 5.88 11.32
CA ALA A 116 -4.15 4.81 10.34
C ALA A 116 -4.66 3.52 11.01
N PHE A 117 -4.21 3.22 12.23
CA PHE A 117 -4.64 2.05 12.99
C PHE A 117 -6.11 2.16 13.38
N CYS A 118 -6.52 3.30 13.96
CA CYS A 118 -7.94 3.56 14.28
C CYS A 118 -8.83 3.49 13.03
N LYS A 119 -8.37 4.08 11.92
CA LYS A 119 -9.06 4.02 10.63
C LYS A 119 -9.17 2.58 10.11
N GLY A 120 -8.08 1.81 10.19
CA GLY A 120 -8.04 0.42 9.77
C GLY A 120 -8.99 -0.44 10.58
N ARG A 121 -9.04 -0.24 11.91
CA ARG A 121 -9.99 -0.93 12.80
C ARG A 121 -11.44 -0.62 12.45
N ALA A 122 -11.78 0.64 12.16
CA ALA A 122 -13.12 1.02 11.72
C ALA A 122 -13.48 0.37 10.37
N GLN A 123 -12.55 0.36 9.41
CA GLN A 123 -12.73 -0.29 8.10
C GLN A 123 -12.86 -1.81 8.23
N TYR A 124 -12.08 -2.45 9.09
CA TYR A 124 -12.21 -3.87 9.41
C TYR A 124 -13.60 -4.21 9.94
N ARG A 125 -14.14 -3.41 10.88
CA ARG A 125 -15.51 -3.61 11.38
C ARG A 125 -16.54 -3.56 10.24
N ALA A 126 -16.37 -2.66 9.27
CA ALA A 126 -17.22 -2.60 8.08
C ALA A 126 -17.06 -3.81 7.13
N CYS A 127 -15.94 -4.55 7.23
CA CYS A 127 -15.68 -5.77 6.47
C CYS A 127 -16.10 -7.05 7.21
N ARG A 128 -16.50 -6.99 8.50
CA ARG A 128 -16.79 -8.14 9.37
C ARG A 128 -18.11 -8.88 9.03
N GLY A 129 -18.78 -8.54 7.92
CA GLY A 129 -20.06 -9.12 7.49
C GLY A 129 -19.95 -10.14 6.35
N LYS A 130 -21.09 -10.50 5.74
CA LYS A 130 -21.14 -11.36 4.53
C LYS A 130 -20.30 -10.72 3.42
N HIS A 131 -19.31 -11.46 2.90
CA HIS A 131 -18.34 -11.10 1.85
C HIS A 131 -18.43 -9.66 1.33
N PRO A 132 -17.59 -8.73 1.84
CA PRO A 132 -17.71 -7.31 1.54
C PRO A 132 -17.57 -7.03 0.03
N LYS A 133 -18.14 -5.92 -0.44
CA LYS A 133 -17.88 -5.44 -1.80
C LYS A 133 -16.38 -5.13 -1.99
N SER A 134 -15.94 -5.01 -3.25
CA SER A 134 -14.56 -4.69 -3.61
C SER A 134 -14.04 -3.42 -2.94
N GLU A 135 -14.85 -2.37 -2.92
CA GLU A 135 -14.45 -1.05 -2.42
C GLU A 135 -14.07 -1.03 -0.91
N PRO A 136 -14.86 -1.60 0.02
CA PRO A 136 -14.43 -1.77 1.42
C PRO A 136 -13.09 -2.51 1.58
N LEU A 137 -12.86 -3.58 0.82
CA LEU A 137 -11.60 -4.32 0.82
C LEU A 137 -10.44 -3.46 0.32
N HIS A 138 -10.66 -2.72 -0.76
CA HIS A 138 -9.69 -1.78 -1.32
C HIS A 138 -9.26 -0.74 -0.28
N ARG A 139 -10.23 -0.14 0.40
CA ARG A 139 -9.98 0.87 1.43
C ARG A 139 -9.21 0.31 2.62
N LEU A 140 -9.59 -0.87 3.11
CA LEU A 140 -8.87 -1.54 4.19
C LEU A 140 -7.44 -1.89 3.77
N ARG A 141 -7.26 -2.48 2.58
CA ARG A 141 -5.94 -2.79 2.01
C ARG A 141 -5.06 -1.55 1.92
N SER A 142 -5.61 -0.41 1.47
CA SER A 142 -4.86 0.85 1.38
C SER A 142 -4.36 1.32 2.75
N THR A 143 -5.17 1.15 3.80
CA THR A 143 -4.78 1.49 5.17
C THR A 143 -3.75 0.50 5.74
N ILE A 144 -3.92 -0.81 5.51
CA ILE A 144 -2.94 -1.82 5.90
C ILE A 144 -1.57 -1.56 5.25
N LYS A 145 -1.54 -1.18 3.96
CA LYS A 145 -0.29 -0.81 3.28
C LYS A 145 0.33 0.50 3.79
N GLN A 146 -0.45 1.41 4.38
CA GLN A 146 0.11 2.57 5.08
C GLN A 146 0.72 2.16 6.41
N LEU A 147 0.01 1.35 7.21
CA LEU A 147 0.53 0.80 8.46
C LEU A 147 1.82 0.02 8.23
N GLU A 148 1.89 -0.80 7.17
CA GLU A 148 3.10 -1.55 6.80
C GLU A 148 4.29 -0.62 6.60
N ALA A 149 4.14 0.43 5.80
CA ALA A 149 5.20 1.41 5.54
C ALA A 149 5.62 2.15 6.83
N TYR A 150 4.65 2.57 7.65
CA TYR A 150 4.95 3.23 8.92
C TYR A 150 5.68 2.29 9.90
N SER A 151 5.28 1.01 9.98
CA SER A 151 5.98 0.02 10.80
C SER A 151 7.41 -0.24 10.32
N GLU A 152 7.62 -0.29 8.99
CA GLU A 152 8.95 -0.43 8.39
C GLU A 152 9.86 0.75 8.78
N TRP A 153 9.36 1.98 8.64
CA TRP A 153 10.12 3.20 8.97
C TRP A 153 10.35 3.40 10.48
N LEU A 154 9.45 2.88 11.32
CA LEU A 154 9.61 2.86 12.78
C LEU A 154 10.50 1.70 13.27
N GLY A 155 11.06 0.88 12.39
CA GLY A 155 11.90 -0.27 12.76
C GLY A 155 11.14 -1.47 13.34
N ALA A 156 9.80 -1.48 13.27
CA ALA A 156 8.94 -2.56 13.76
C ALA A 156 8.80 -3.69 12.71
N ALA A 157 9.92 -4.35 12.38
CA ALA A 157 10.03 -5.30 11.27
C ALA A 157 9.02 -6.45 11.34
N GLN A 158 8.79 -7.02 12.53
CA GLN A 158 7.82 -8.12 12.70
C GLN A 158 6.39 -7.65 12.41
N THR A 159 6.02 -6.45 12.88
CA THR A 159 4.70 -5.85 12.61
C THR A 159 4.53 -5.55 11.12
N ALA A 160 5.58 -5.01 10.47
CA ALA A 160 5.58 -4.78 9.03
C ALA A 160 5.38 -6.08 8.24
N LYS A 161 6.03 -7.19 8.65
CA LYS A 161 5.86 -8.51 8.05
C LYS A 161 4.42 -9.04 8.17
N VAL A 162 3.81 -8.92 9.35
CA VAL A 162 2.40 -9.29 9.56
C VAL A 162 1.47 -8.47 8.66
N LEU A 163 1.67 -7.14 8.62
CA LEU A 163 0.89 -6.24 7.79
C LEU A 163 1.08 -6.50 6.29
N ASN A 164 2.28 -6.88 5.86
CA ASN A 164 2.56 -7.28 4.49
C ASN A 164 1.70 -8.49 4.07
N GLY A 165 1.68 -9.54 4.90
CA GLY A 165 0.86 -10.73 4.69
C GLY A 165 -0.63 -10.42 4.64
N LEU A 166 -1.15 -9.65 5.61
CA LEU A 166 -2.55 -9.19 5.60
C LEU A 166 -2.88 -8.37 4.34
N GLY A 167 -1.96 -7.49 3.93
CA GLY A 167 -2.11 -6.66 2.74
C GLY A 167 -2.07 -7.43 1.42
N GLN A 168 -1.41 -8.60 1.40
CA GLN A 168 -1.42 -9.53 0.28
C GLN A 168 -2.75 -10.27 0.21
N GLN A 169 -3.20 -10.88 1.31
CA GLN A 169 -4.49 -11.58 1.38
C GLN A 169 -5.68 -10.67 1.05
N LEU A 170 -5.69 -9.43 1.57
CA LEU A 170 -6.68 -8.41 1.19
C LEU A 170 -6.58 -8.04 -0.30
N GLY A 171 -5.38 -8.12 -0.87
CA GLY A 171 -5.16 -7.92 -2.29
C GLY A 171 -5.80 -9.01 -3.12
N ASP A 172 -5.57 -10.26 -2.76
CA ASP A 172 -6.13 -11.40 -3.46
C ASP A 172 -7.67 -11.41 -3.36
N ASP A 173 -8.22 -11.15 -2.17
CA ASP A 173 -9.67 -11.03 -1.96
C ASP A 173 -10.29 -9.90 -2.81
N HIS A 174 -9.66 -8.72 -2.82
CA HIS A 174 -10.07 -7.60 -3.67
C HIS A 174 -9.98 -7.94 -5.15
N ASP A 175 -8.86 -8.50 -5.61
CA ASP A 175 -8.60 -8.75 -7.02
C ASP A 175 -9.55 -9.84 -7.57
N LEU A 176 -9.81 -10.90 -6.78
CA LEU A 176 -10.85 -11.90 -7.07
C LEU A 176 -12.25 -11.31 -7.09
N SER A 177 -12.54 -10.28 -6.27
CA SER A 177 -13.85 -9.61 -6.26
C SER A 177 -14.14 -8.80 -7.53
N LEU A 178 -13.12 -8.52 -8.36
CA LEU A 178 -13.27 -7.86 -9.66
C LEU A 178 -13.61 -8.83 -10.79
N ILE A 179 -13.53 -10.14 -10.54
CA ILE A 179 -13.77 -11.18 -11.54
C ILE A 179 -15.16 -11.75 -11.29
N ASP A 180 -16.09 -11.46 -12.20
CA ASP A 180 -17.45 -12.01 -12.12
C ASP A 180 -17.49 -13.45 -12.66
N HIS A 181 -16.91 -14.37 -11.90
CA HIS A 181 -16.87 -15.79 -12.23
C HIS A 181 -17.11 -16.67 -10.99
N LYS A 182 -17.79 -17.81 -11.17
CA LYS A 182 -18.12 -18.75 -10.08
C LYS A 182 -16.89 -19.24 -9.32
N ILE A 183 -15.81 -19.58 -10.04
CA ILE A 183 -14.56 -20.07 -9.44
C ILE A 183 -13.88 -18.98 -8.59
N ALA A 184 -13.80 -17.73 -9.08
CA ALA A 184 -13.25 -16.62 -8.32
C ALA A 184 -14.05 -16.40 -7.02
N ARG A 185 -15.37 -16.45 -7.11
CA ARG A 185 -16.29 -16.37 -5.96
C ARG A 185 -16.07 -17.51 -4.96
N GLN A 186 -15.88 -18.74 -5.42
CA GLN A 186 -15.60 -19.90 -4.54
C GLN A 186 -14.26 -19.77 -3.81
N ARG A 187 -13.17 -19.43 -4.52
CA ARG A 187 -11.85 -19.21 -3.88
C ARG A 187 -11.92 -18.11 -2.83
N ARG A 188 -12.58 -17.01 -3.17
CA ARG A 188 -12.80 -15.89 -2.25
C ARG A 188 -13.56 -16.34 -1.00
N ARG A 189 -14.63 -17.13 -1.16
CA ARG A 189 -15.40 -17.68 -0.03
C ARG A 189 -14.58 -18.59 0.88
N ALA A 190 -13.72 -19.42 0.31
CA ALA A 190 -12.87 -20.34 1.07
C ALA A 190 -11.79 -19.59 1.90
N ALA A 191 -11.17 -18.55 1.34
CA ALA A 191 -10.08 -17.84 2.00
C ALA A 191 -10.55 -16.75 2.99
N HIS A 192 -11.73 -16.17 2.78
CA HIS A 192 -12.20 -15.00 3.53
C HIS A 192 -12.31 -15.20 5.06
N PRO A 193 -12.77 -16.36 5.60
CA PRO A 193 -12.83 -16.57 7.05
C PRO A 193 -11.47 -16.47 7.73
N ALA A 194 -10.44 -17.08 7.14
CA ALA A 194 -9.07 -17.03 7.67
C ALA A 194 -8.51 -15.60 7.64
N LEU A 195 -8.77 -14.86 6.56
CA LEU A 195 -8.41 -13.44 6.47
C LEU A 195 -9.08 -12.61 7.58
N LEU A 196 -10.39 -12.80 7.81
CA LEU A 196 -11.10 -12.07 8.87
C LEU A 196 -10.59 -12.41 10.27
N ALA A 197 -10.24 -13.68 10.51
CA ALA A 197 -9.62 -14.10 11.77
C ALA A 197 -8.26 -13.44 11.98
N ALA A 198 -7.39 -13.44 10.95
CA ALA A 198 -6.07 -12.80 11.02
C ALA A 198 -6.16 -11.27 11.21
N LEU A 199 -7.09 -10.59 10.51
CA LEU A 199 -7.37 -9.17 10.72
C LEU A 199 -7.92 -8.91 12.14
N GLY A 200 -8.80 -9.79 12.62
CA GLY A 200 -9.35 -9.73 13.97
C GLY A 200 -8.26 -9.84 15.03
N ALA A 201 -7.38 -10.84 14.92
CA ALA A 201 -6.23 -11.01 15.80
C ALA A 201 -5.34 -9.76 15.80
N PHE A 202 -5.00 -9.21 14.62
CA PHE A 202 -4.19 -8.00 14.52
C PHE A 202 -4.84 -6.79 15.20
N PHE A 203 -6.12 -6.50 14.92
CA PHE A 203 -6.79 -5.32 15.48
C PHE A 203 -7.25 -5.48 16.94
N THR A 204 -7.30 -6.72 17.48
CA THR A 204 -7.71 -7.02 18.86
C THR A 204 -6.51 -7.15 19.79
N ALA A 205 -5.45 -7.86 19.38
CA ALA A 205 -4.23 -8.02 20.19
C ALA A 205 -3.56 -6.68 20.55
N TYR A 206 -3.73 -5.65 19.72
CA TYR A 206 -3.25 -4.29 19.99
C TYR A 206 -4.23 -3.42 20.80
N GLY A 207 -5.49 -3.85 20.95
CA GLY A 207 -6.53 -3.14 21.71
C GLY A 207 -6.59 -3.53 23.18
N GLU A 208 -6.28 -4.78 23.52
CA GLU A 208 -6.35 -5.31 24.89
C GLU A 208 -5.17 -4.84 25.77
N ASN A 209 -4.00 -4.57 25.17
CA ASN A 209 -2.85 -3.97 25.87
C ASN A 209 -3.03 -2.49 26.27
N ARG A 210 -4.21 -1.89 26.04
CA ARG A 210 -4.55 -0.54 26.55
C ARG A 210 -5.72 -0.55 27.55
N GLY A 211 -6.20 -1.74 27.94
CA GLY A 211 -7.41 -1.91 28.75
C GLY A 211 -7.24 -2.73 30.01
N GLY A 212 -6.01 -3.09 30.41
CA GLY A 212 -5.73 -3.63 31.74
C GLY A 212 -5.89 -2.53 32.80
N ARG A 213 -7.14 -2.25 33.15
CA ARG A 213 -7.51 -1.68 34.45
C ARG A 213 -7.80 -2.84 35.40
#